data_AF-A0A9J7DWQ0-F1
#
_entry.id   AF-A0A9J7DWQ0-F1
#
_cell.length_a   1.000
_cell.length_b   1.000
_cell.length_c   1.000
_cell.angle_alpha   90.00
_cell.angle_beta   90.00
_cell.angle_gamma   90.00
#
_symmetry.space_group_name_H-M   'P 1'
#
loop_
_entity.id
_entity.type
_entity.pdbx_description
1 polymer ?
#
loop_
_entity_poly.entity_id
_entity_poly.type
_entity_poly.pdbx_seq_one_letter_code
_entity_poly.pdbx_strand_id
1 'polypeptide(L)'
;MYRQLYLLHLVLVIYVVFCGGQVLQFGTCPDVKTMQYFDVEEFLGQWYEIERFPIWYEQYGDCAYKRLQYCGRRVEIEHVYVREGVQFVLHLNTTYIPGHEAVFEIHESNIDPIGIPFSVISTDYKNYAVVYGCKNNESLGLKYISAWILSRQSSLPEEYLTIAYRDVNSVPSVSQIYMEKVNHSASRCNSHWTAHIQPIYFNEDRQN
;
A
#
# COMPACT_ATOMS: atom_id res chain seq x y z
N MET A 1 43.46 10.60 19.71
CA MET A 1 42.68 10.83 18.47
C MET A 1 41.80 9.64 18.07
N TYR A 2 42.29 8.40 18.03
CA TYR A 2 41.47 7.22 17.65
C TYR A 2 40.23 6.98 18.54
N ARG A 3 40.30 7.26 19.84
CA ARG A 3 39.21 7.05 20.80
C ARG A 3 37.99 7.97 20.58
N GLN A 4 38.21 9.18 20.03
CA GLN A 4 37.13 10.10 19.67
C GLN A 4 36.44 9.70 18.36
N LEU A 5 37.19 9.17 17.38
CA LEU A 5 36.65 8.64 16.12
C LEU A 5 35.76 7.40 16.35
N TYR A 6 36.15 6.50 17.27
CA TYR A 6 35.33 5.34 17.65
C TYR A 6 33.99 5.73 18.30
N LEU A 7 34.00 6.75 19.17
CA LEU A 7 32.78 7.27 19.79
C LEU A 7 31.87 7.95 18.77
N LEU A 8 32.43 8.67 17.79
CA LEU A 8 31.67 9.27 16.69
C LEU A 8 30.99 8.22 15.81
N HIS A 9 31.69 7.13 15.46
CA HIS A 9 31.09 6.02 14.72
C HIS A 9 30.01 5.27 15.53
N LEU A 10 30.22 5.05 16.83
CA LEU A 10 29.21 4.43 17.71
C LEU A 10 27.94 5.29 17.84
N VAL A 11 28.09 6.62 17.95
CA VAL A 11 26.96 7.55 17.98
C VAL A 11 26.22 7.55 16.63
N LEU A 12 26.92 7.49 15.50
CA LEU A 12 26.31 7.42 14.16
C LEU A 12 25.52 6.12 13.94
N VAL A 13 25.98 5.00 14.51
CA VAL A 13 25.27 3.70 14.45
C VAL A 13 24.04 3.66 15.38
N ILE A 14 24.06 4.40 16.49
CA ILE A 14 22.91 4.50 17.41
C ILE A 14 21.82 5.45 16.87
N TYR A 15 22.16 6.36 15.95
CA TYR A 15 21.22 7.19 15.20
C TYR A 15 20.60 6.50 13.97
N VAL A 16 20.72 5.17 13.85
CA VAL A 16 19.84 4.42 12.95
C VAL A 16 18.47 4.38 13.60
N VAL A 17 17.75 5.48 13.49
CA VAL A 17 16.30 5.52 13.67
C VAL A 17 15.76 4.48 12.71
N PHE A 18 15.09 3.46 13.24
CA PHE A 18 14.23 2.59 12.43
C PHE A 18 13.15 3.49 11.84
N CYS A 19 13.37 3.96 10.62
CA CYS A 19 12.39 4.69 9.86
C CYS A 19 11.41 3.65 9.33
N GLY A 20 10.18 3.63 9.86
CA GLY A 20 9.06 2.85 9.31
C GLY A 20 8.56 3.46 8.01
N GLY A 21 9.44 3.57 7.02
CA GLY A 21 9.19 4.17 5.72
C GLY A 21 9.05 3.14 4.60
N GLN A 22 8.67 3.62 3.41
CA GLN A 22 8.50 2.84 2.18
C GLN A 22 9.57 1.75 2.02
N VAL A 23 9.16 0.50 1.74
CA VAL A 23 10.10 -0.59 1.48
C VAL A 23 10.86 -0.35 0.17
N LEU A 24 12.18 -0.22 0.30
CA LEU A 24 13.13 0.04 -0.77
C LEU A 24 14.08 -1.15 -0.92
N GLN A 25 14.29 -1.60 -2.15
CA GLN A 25 15.23 -2.69 -2.44
C GLN A 25 16.05 -2.38 -3.69
N PHE A 26 17.23 -3.01 -3.80
CA PHE A 26 18.06 -2.91 -4.99
C PHE A 26 17.51 -3.75 -6.14
N GLY A 27 17.81 -3.30 -7.37
CA GLY A 27 17.42 -3.98 -8.61
C GLY A 27 16.08 -3.50 -9.16
N THR A 28 15.57 -4.24 -10.14
CA THR A 28 14.33 -3.90 -10.86
C THR A 28 13.13 -4.70 -10.34
N CYS A 29 11.94 -4.17 -10.60
CA CYS A 29 10.68 -4.86 -10.35
C CYS A 29 10.66 -6.18 -11.12
N PRO A 30 10.39 -7.30 -10.44
CA PRO A 30 10.19 -8.57 -11.11
C PRO A 30 8.91 -8.53 -11.95
N ASP A 31 8.87 -9.34 -13.01
CA ASP A 31 7.63 -9.60 -13.72
C ASP A 31 6.75 -10.54 -12.88
N VAL A 32 5.66 -10.01 -12.33
CA VAL A 32 4.76 -10.72 -11.42
C VAL A 32 3.42 -10.88 -12.10
N LYS A 33 3.00 -12.13 -12.29
CA LYS A 33 1.67 -12.43 -12.85
C LYS A 33 0.59 -12.06 -11.84
N THR A 34 -0.31 -11.18 -12.26
CA THR A 34 -1.52 -10.86 -11.51
C THR A 34 -2.58 -11.93 -11.67
N MET A 35 -3.66 -11.82 -10.88
CA MET A 35 -4.78 -12.75 -10.94
C MET A 35 -5.36 -12.82 -12.35
N GLN A 36 -5.44 -14.04 -12.90
CA GLN A 36 -6.05 -14.29 -14.20
C GLN A 36 -7.57 -14.27 -14.11
N TYR A 37 -8.23 -13.83 -15.19
CA TYR A 37 -9.69 -13.74 -15.28
C TYR A 37 -10.30 -12.93 -14.12
N PHE A 38 -9.63 -11.84 -13.77
CA PHE A 38 -10.04 -10.98 -12.69
C PHE A 38 -11.36 -10.27 -13.03
N ASP A 39 -12.34 -10.43 -12.15
CA ASP A 39 -13.63 -9.77 -12.22
C ASP A 39 -13.61 -8.53 -11.32
N VAL A 40 -13.47 -7.37 -11.95
CA VAL A 40 -13.45 -6.10 -11.23
C VAL A 40 -14.77 -5.84 -10.51
N GLU A 41 -15.91 -6.26 -11.05
CA GLU A 41 -17.24 -5.97 -10.47
C GLU A 41 -17.39 -6.68 -9.13
N GLU A 42 -16.94 -7.94 -9.02
CA GLU A 42 -16.90 -8.67 -7.75
C GLU A 42 -15.86 -8.10 -6.77
N PHE A 43 -14.80 -7.47 -7.28
CA PHE A 43 -13.76 -6.87 -6.45
C PHE A 43 -14.09 -5.50 -5.89
N LEU A 44 -15.05 -4.77 -6.49
CA LEU A 44 -15.46 -3.45 -6.01
C LEU A 44 -15.95 -3.47 -4.55
N GLY A 45 -16.09 -2.27 -3.99
CA GLY A 45 -16.54 -2.06 -2.62
C GLY A 45 -15.37 -1.96 -1.64
N GLN A 46 -15.66 -2.22 -0.37
CA GLN A 46 -14.74 -1.96 0.73
C GLN A 46 -13.88 -3.18 1.05
N TRP A 47 -12.61 -2.93 1.34
CA TRP A 47 -11.59 -3.88 1.77
C TRP A 47 -10.80 -3.29 2.94
N TYR A 48 -10.88 -3.92 4.11
CA TYR A 48 -10.08 -3.57 5.27
C TYR A 48 -8.64 -4.03 5.09
N GLU A 49 -7.69 -3.18 5.45
CA GLU A 49 -6.27 -3.54 5.49
C GLU A 49 -6.00 -4.35 6.75
N ILE A 50 -5.63 -5.61 6.60
CA ILE A 50 -5.28 -6.47 7.74
C ILE A 50 -3.79 -6.30 8.05
N GLU A 51 -2.97 -6.42 7.01
CA GLU A 51 -1.54 -6.13 7.08
C GLU A 51 -1.08 -5.40 5.84
N ARG A 52 -0.04 -4.59 5.98
CA ARG A 52 0.54 -3.84 4.87
C ARG A 52 2.04 -3.69 5.01
N PHE A 53 2.72 -3.43 3.91
CA PHE A 53 4.08 -2.90 3.98
C PHE A 53 4.06 -1.48 4.52
N PRO A 54 5.13 -1.04 5.21
CA PRO A 54 5.29 0.34 5.61
C PRO A 54 5.25 1.25 4.38
N ILE A 55 4.33 2.21 4.39
CA ILE A 55 4.15 3.22 3.34
C ILE A 55 4.04 4.57 4.02
N TRP A 56 4.76 5.56 3.48
CA TRP A 56 4.95 6.84 4.14
C TRP A 56 3.65 7.63 4.39
N TYR A 57 2.69 7.59 3.46
CA TYR A 57 1.38 8.26 3.64
C TYR A 57 0.36 7.44 4.45
N GLU A 58 0.62 6.16 4.70
CA GLU A 58 -0.24 5.28 5.51
C GLU A 58 0.29 5.11 6.95
N GLN A 59 1.49 5.63 7.24
CA GLN A 59 2.20 5.42 8.51
C GLN A 59 1.38 5.89 9.73
N TYR A 60 1.33 5.02 10.74
CA TYR A 60 0.55 5.19 11.98
C TYR A 60 -0.97 5.32 11.80
N GLY A 61 -1.49 5.00 10.60
CA GLY A 61 -2.93 4.94 10.36
C GLY A 61 -3.53 3.63 10.86
N ASP A 62 -4.53 3.73 11.72
CA ASP A 62 -5.33 2.60 12.20
C ASP A 62 -6.68 2.54 11.47
N CYS A 63 -7.38 1.42 11.65
CA CYS A 63 -8.72 1.20 11.11
C CYS A 63 -8.80 1.46 9.60
N ALA A 64 -7.71 1.11 8.91
CA ALA A 64 -7.50 1.46 7.53
C ALA A 64 -8.31 0.55 6.59
N TYR A 65 -8.90 1.13 5.57
CA TYR A 65 -9.57 0.39 4.50
C TYR A 65 -9.43 1.12 3.17
N LYS A 66 -9.60 0.37 2.10
CA LYS A 66 -9.66 0.89 0.73
C LYS A 66 -11.05 0.59 0.17
N ARG A 67 -11.69 1.59 -0.43
CA ARG A 67 -12.97 1.45 -1.13
C ARG A 67 -12.74 1.67 -2.61
N LEU A 68 -13.05 0.65 -3.41
CA LEU A 68 -12.93 0.69 -4.86
C LEU A 68 -14.31 0.93 -5.47
N GLN A 69 -14.43 1.91 -6.34
CA GLN A 69 -15.68 2.27 -7.00
C GLN A 69 -15.47 2.75 -8.43
N TYR A 70 -16.47 2.57 -9.30
CA TYR A 70 -16.44 3.17 -10.62
C TYR A 70 -16.65 4.68 -10.55
N CYS A 71 -15.78 5.41 -11.26
CA CYS A 71 -15.93 6.83 -11.56
C CYS A 71 -15.88 7.00 -13.08
N GLY A 72 -17.06 7.03 -13.71
CA GLY A 72 -17.19 7.02 -15.16
C GLY A 72 -16.69 5.70 -15.77
N ARG A 73 -15.56 5.75 -16.48
CA ARG A 73 -14.92 4.56 -17.11
C ARG A 73 -13.68 4.07 -16.37
N ARG A 74 -13.36 4.69 -15.23
CA ARG A 74 -12.18 4.37 -14.41
C ARG A 74 -12.61 3.83 -13.06
N VAL A 75 -11.68 3.19 -12.36
CA VAL A 75 -11.86 2.85 -10.95
C VAL A 75 -11.11 3.87 -10.10
N GLU A 76 -11.79 4.38 -9.09
CA GLU A 76 -11.21 5.21 -8.05
C GLU A 76 -10.99 4.36 -6.80
N ILE A 77 -9.87 4.60 -6.11
CA ILE A 77 -9.57 4.01 -4.81
C ILE A 77 -9.65 5.13 -3.76
N GLU A 78 -10.59 5.02 -2.85
CA GLU A 78 -10.66 5.83 -1.64
C GLU A 78 -9.95 5.07 -0.51
N HIS A 79 -8.81 5.58 -0.05
CA HIS A 79 -8.08 5.02 1.09
C HIS A 79 -8.39 5.83 2.35
N VAL A 80 -8.91 5.15 3.37
CA VAL A 80 -9.36 5.76 4.62
C VAL A 80 -8.58 5.17 5.78
N TYR A 81 -8.14 6.00 6.72
CA TYR A 81 -7.55 5.55 7.99
C TYR A 81 -7.76 6.61 9.09
N VAL A 82 -7.59 6.21 10.34
CA VAL A 82 -7.65 7.09 11.50
C VAL A 82 -6.26 7.27 12.08
N ARG A 83 -5.85 8.52 12.31
CA ARG A 83 -4.60 8.86 12.99
C ARG A 83 -4.85 10.02 13.94
N GLU A 84 -4.48 9.83 15.21
CA GLU A 84 -4.60 10.87 16.25
C GLU A 84 -6.02 11.48 16.36
N GLY A 85 -7.06 10.65 16.19
CA GLY A 85 -8.46 11.08 16.27
C GLY A 85 -8.97 11.83 15.03
N VAL A 86 -8.20 11.86 13.94
CA VAL A 86 -8.61 12.41 12.64
C VAL A 86 -8.75 11.26 11.64
N GLN A 87 -9.89 11.17 10.97
CA GLN A 87 -10.10 10.27 9.85
C GLN A 87 -9.60 10.95 8.57
N PHE A 88 -8.57 10.38 7.95
CA PHE A 88 -8.05 10.82 6.66
C PHE A 88 -8.75 10.04 5.55
N VAL A 89 -9.15 10.74 4.49
CA VAL A 89 -9.78 10.16 3.30
C VAL A 89 -8.96 10.62 2.09
N LEU A 90 -8.18 9.70 1.53
CA LEU A 90 -7.31 9.94 0.37
C LEU A 90 -8.01 9.43 -0.89
N HIS A 91 -8.14 10.29 -1.90
CA HIS A 91 -8.71 9.92 -3.19
C HIS A 91 -7.59 9.61 -4.19
N LEU A 92 -7.60 8.43 -4.79
CA LEU A 92 -6.60 7.96 -5.74
C LEU A 92 -7.29 7.54 -7.05
N ASN A 93 -7.05 8.29 -8.12
CA ASN A 93 -7.53 7.88 -9.44
C ASN A 93 -6.61 6.81 -10.04
N THR A 94 -7.23 5.84 -10.70
CA THR A 94 -6.51 4.79 -11.41
C THR A 94 -6.87 4.77 -12.89
N THR A 95 -6.03 4.16 -13.72
CA THR A 95 -6.31 3.97 -15.16
C THR A 95 -6.97 2.62 -15.47
N TYR A 96 -7.42 1.86 -14.47
CA TYR A 96 -7.91 0.50 -14.69
C TYR A 96 -9.01 0.44 -15.75
N ILE A 97 -8.83 -0.47 -16.71
CA ILE A 97 -9.77 -0.76 -17.79
C ILE A 97 -10.29 -2.19 -17.59
N PRO A 98 -11.62 -2.40 -17.49
CA PRO A 98 -12.21 -3.73 -17.37
C PRO A 98 -11.75 -4.67 -18.49
N GLY A 99 -11.42 -5.92 -18.15
CA GLY A 99 -10.97 -6.95 -19.09
C GLY A 99 -9.45 -7.01 -19.34
N HIS A 100 -8.68 -6.11 -18.73
CA HIS A 100 -7.22 -6.20 -18.66
C HIS A 100 -6.75 -6.99 -17.42
N GLU A 101 -5.43 -7.19 -17.30
CA GLU A 101 -4.78 -7.68 -16.09
C GLU A 101 -5.23 -6.91 -14.84
N ALA A 102 -5.17 -7.55 -13.67
CA ALA A 102 -5.66 -6.98 -12.41
C ALA A 102 -4.72 -5.90 -11.82
N VAL A 103 -4.33 -4.93 -12.66
CA VAL A 103 -3.36 -3.87 -12.38
C VAL A 103 -4.06 -2.52 -12.39
N PHE A 104 -4.12 -1.87 -11.24
CA PHE A 104 -4.66 -0.53 -11.08
C PHE A 104 -3.49 0.46 -11.01
N GLU A 105 -3.10 1.03 -12.14
CA GLU A 105 -2.03 2.04 -12.19
C GLU A 105 -2.47 3.31 -11.47
N ILE A 106 -1.66 3.76 -10.52
CA ILE A 106 -1.90 4.97 -9.73
C ILE A 106 -1.08 6.11 -10.33
N HIS A 107 -1.72 7.24 -10.58
CA HIS A 107 -1.04 8.44 -11.08
C HIS A 107 -0.22 9.12 -9.98
N GLU A 108 0.99 9.55 -10.35
CA GLU A 108 1.85 10.34 -9.48
C GLU A 108 1.17 11.65 -9.06
N SER A 109 1.12 11.90 -7.75
CA SER A 109 0.44 13.03 -7.14
C SER A 109 1.13 13.50 -5.86
N ASN A 110 0.63 14.58 -5.28
CA ASN A 110 1.02 15.02 -3.93
C ASN A 110 0.73 13.98 -2.82
N ILE A 111 -0.18 13.02 -3.06
CA ILE A 111 -0.51 11.94 -2.13
C ILE A 111 0.44 10.76 -2.30
N ASP A 112 0.69 10.35 -3.55
CA ASP A 112 1.66 9.30 -3.89
C ASP A 112 2.55 9.81 -5.04
N PRO A 113 3.76 10.32 -4.74
CA PRO A 113 4.66 10.88 -5.74
C PRO A 113 5.40 9.80 -6.53
N ILE A 114 5.28 8.52 -6.14
CA ILE A 114 5.90 7.40 -6.84
C ILE A 114 4.89 6.76 -7.79
N GLY A 115 3.60 6.77 -7.43
CA GLY A 115 2.53 6.15 -8.22
C GLY A 115 2.74 4.64 -8.29
N ILE A 116 2.83 3.98 -7.12
CA ILE A 116 3.02 2.53 -7.06
C ILE A 116 1.72 1.85 -7.50
N PRO A 117 1.73 0.96 -8.50
CA PRO A 117 0.51 0.32 -8.97
C PRO A 117 -0.09 -0.59 -7.89
N PHE A 118 -1.42 -0.71 -7.90
CA PHE A 118 -2.16 -1.61 -7.02
C PHE A 118 -2.55 -2.85 -7.82
N SER A 119 -1.78 -3.93 -7.71
CA SER A 119 -1.94 -5.14 -8.52
C SER A 119 -2.47 -6.31 -7.69
N VAL A 120 -3.62 -6.87 -8.07
CA VAL A 120 -4.23 -7.99 -7.35
C VAL A 120 -3.54 -9.29 -7.74
N ILE A 121 -2.90 -9.93 -6.77
CA ILE A 121 -2.18 -11.20 -6.94
C ILE A 121 -3.14 -12.38 -6.79
N SER A 122 -3.95 -12.35 -5.73
CA SER A 122 -4.97 -13.37 -5.48
C SER A 122 -6.12 -12.79 -4.67
N THR A 123 -7.33 -13.28 -4.92
CA THR A 123 -8.51 -12.99 -4.11
C THR A 123 -9.57 -14.06 -4.34
N ASP A 124 -10.41 -14.28 -3.34
CA ASP A 124 -11.66 -15.03 -3.48
C ASP A 124 -12.89 -14.11 -3.56
N TYR A 125 -12.65 -12.80 -3.73
CA TYR A 125 -13.60 -11.68 -3.78
C TYR A 125 -14.42 -11.44 -2.50
N LYS A 126 -14.51 -12.43 -1.60
CA LYS A 126 -15.46 -12.48 -0.48
C LYS A 126 -14.79 -12.38 0.89
N ASN A 127 -13.57 -12.85 1.04
CA ASN A 127 -12.91 -12.95 2.33
C ASN A 127 -11.57 -12.24 2.32
N TYR A 128 -10.71 -12.51 1.35
CA TYR A 128 -9.34 -11.99 1.33
C TYR A 128 -8.90 -11.50 -0.04
N ALA A 129 -7.91 -10.61 -0.05
CA ALA A 129 -7.15 -10.28 -1.24
C ALA A 129 -5.69 -9.99 -0.89
N VAL A 130 -4.77 -10.46 -1.73
CA VAL A 130 -3.36 -10.11 -1.68
C VAL A 130 -3.08 -9.16 -2.82
N VAL A 131 -2.52 -8.01 -2.47
CA VAL A 131 -2.20 -6.94 -3.41
C VAL A 131 -0.72 -6.62 -3.31
N TYR A 132 -0.12 -6.35 -4.46
CA TYR A 132 1.29 -6.01 -4.61
C TYR A 132 1.44 -4.79 -5.51
N GLY A 133 2.48 -4.02 -5.26
CA GLY A 133 2.87 -2.91 -6.12
C GLY A 133 4.38 -2.78 -6.19
N CYS A 134 4.90 -2.45 -7.36
CA CYS A 134 6.32 -2.14 -7.52
C CYS A 134 6.55 -1.06 -8.58
N LYS A 135 7.47 -0.14 -8.27
CA LYS A 135 7.91 0.91 -9.19
C LYS A 135 9.43 0.99 -9.22
N ASN A 136 10.00 1.03 -10.42
CA ASN A 136 11.44 1.21 -10.60
C ASN A 136 11.86 2.65 -10.33
N ASN A 137 13.01 2.83 -9.71
CA ASN A 137 13.77 4.07 -9.70
C ASN A 137 15.04 3.86 -10.54
N GLU A 138 14.95 4.16 -11.84
CA GLU A 138 16.05 3.93 -12.78
C GLU A 138 17.30 4.75 -12.44
N SER A 139 17.14 5.95 -11.88
CA SER A 139 18.26 6.83 -11.52
C SER A 139 19.13 6.26 -10.39
N LEU A 140 18.55 5.47 -9.48
CA LEU A 140 19.25 4.93 -8.31
C LEU A 140 19.49 3.41 -8.41
N GLY A 141 18.95 2.74 -9.43
CA GLY A 141 19.00 1.27 -9.54
C GLY A 141 18.25 0.57 -8.40
N LEU A 142 17.18 1.22 -7.90
CA LEU A 142 16.34 0.75 -6.80
C LEU A 142 14.91 0.49 -7.29
N LYS A 143 14.13 -0.19 -6.45
CA LYS A 143 12.68 -0.35 -6.60
C LYS A 143 11.96 -0.02 -5.30
N TYR A 144 10.79 0.59 -5.45
CA TYR A 144 9.80 0.77 -4.38
C TYR A 144 8.84 -0.40 -4.40
N ILE A 145 8.57 -0.99 -3.23
CA ILE A 145 7.66 -2.13 -3.10
C ILE A 145 6.60 -1.84 -2.05
N SER A 146 5.36 -2.14 -2.37
CA SER A 146 4.24 -2.16 -1.44
C SER A 146 3.50 -3.49 -1.57
N ALA A 147 2.92 -3.96 -0.46
CA ALA A 147 2.06 -5.12 -0.45
C ALA A 147 1.00 -4.96 0.64
N TRP A 148 -0.18 -5.52 0.42
CA TRP A 148 -1.30 -5.48 1.35
C TRP A 148 -1.97 -6.84 1.42
N ILE A 149 -2.35 -7.26 2.62
CA ILE A 149 -3.33 -8.30 2.88
C ILE A 149 -4.62 -7.60 3.25
N LEU A 150 -5.65 -7.80 2.45
CA LEU A 150 -6.95 -7.17 2.60
C LEU A 150 -8.01 -8.20 3.00
N SER A 151 -9.06 -7.73 3.67
CA SER A 151 -10.22 -8.53 4.06
C SER A 151 -11.53 -7.79 3.84
N ARG A 152 -12.63 -8.51 3.60
CA ARG A 152 -13.97 -7.89 3.60
C ARG A 152 -14.45 -7.51 5.01
N GLN A 153 -13.79 -8.02 6.05
CA GLN A 153 -14.08 -7.72 7.45
C GLN A 153 -12.85 -7.10 8.14
N SER A 154 -13.04 -6.45 9.28
CA SER A 154 -11.95 -5.82 10.05
C SER A 154 -11.00 -6.82 10.73
N SER A 155 -11.24 -8.11 10.55
CA SER A 155 -10.36 -9.22 10.92
C SER A 155 -10.37 -10.26 9.80
N LEU A 156 -9.38 -11.15 9.82
CA LEU A 156 -9.27 -12.24 8.86
C LEU A 156 -9.03 -13.56 9.60
N PRO A 157 -9.84 -14.61 9.36
CA PRO A 157 -9.61 -15.92 9.94
C PRO A 157 -8.24 -16.51 9.56
N GLU A 158 -7.65 -17.30 10.46
CA GLU A 158 -6.29 -17.87 10.32
C GLU A 158 -6.11 -18.69 9.03
N GLU A 159 -7.16 -19.38 8.58
CA GLU A 159 -7.17 -20.14 7.32
C GLU A 159 -6.84 -19.24 6.12
N TYR A 160 -7.54 -18.12 5.99
CA TYR A 160 -7.31 -17.16 4.90
C TYR A 160 -6.01 -16.38 5.08
N LEU A 161 -5.61 -16.10 6.32
CA LEU A 161 -4.34 -15.44 6.60
C LEU A 161 -3.14 -16.32 6.18
N THR A 162 -3.21 -17.63 6.44
CA THR A 162 -2.19 -18.59 6.00
C THR A 162 -2.07 -18.63 4.47
N ILE A 163 -3.21 -18.59 3.77
CA ILE A 163 -3.25 -18.53 2.30
C ILE A 163 -2.62 -17.22 1.82
N ALA A 164 -3.01 -16.08 2.39
CA ALA A 164 -2.49 -14.78 2.05
C ALA A 164 -0.97 -14.71 2.23
N TYR A 165 -0.44 -15.24 3.34
CA TYR A 165 1.01 -15.32 3.59
C TYR A 165 1.74 -16.17 2.56
N ARG A 166 1.19 -17.32 2.18
CA ARG A 166 1.78 -18.14 1.12
C ARG A 166 1.86 -17.36 -0.19
N ASP A 167 0.78 -16.67 -0.56
CA ASP A 167 0.70 -15.92 -1.81
C ASP A 167 1.65 -14.70 -1.78
N VAL A 168 1.73 -13.97 -0.67
CA VAL A 168 2.70 -12.88 -0.45
C VAL A 168 4.14 -13.35 -0.62
N ASN A 169 4.52 -14.46 0.02
CA ASN A 169 5.88 -14.99 -0.07
C ASN A 169 6.21 -15.63 -1.43
N SER A 170 5.20 -15.87 -2.28
CA SER A 170 5.41 -16.35 -3.65
C SER A 170 5.89 -15.23 -4.58
N VAL A 171 5.65 -13.96 -4.22
CA VAL A 171 6.06 -12.80 -5.01
C VAL A 171 7.54 -12.50 -4.77
N PRO A 172 8.38 -12.41 -5.82
CA PRO A 172 9.81 -12.19 -5.63
C PRO A 172 10.10 -10.88 -4.89
N SER A 173 10.99 -10.97 -3.91
CA SER A 173 11.41 -9.86 -3.04
C SER A 173 10.32 -9.29 -2.11
N VAL A 174 9.17 -9.95 -2.01
CA VAL A 174 8.13 -9.68 -1.02
C VAL A 174 8.18 -10.77 0.04
N SER A 175 8.07 -10.39 1.31
CA SER A 175 7.96 -11.35 2.41
C SER A 175 7.04 -10.80 3.48
N GLN A 176 6.27 -11.70 4.10
CA GLN A 176 5.39 -11.37 5.21
C GLN A 176 6.13 -10.72 6.39
N ILE A 177 7.45 -10.92 6.54
CA ILE A 177 8.23 -10.33 7.64
C ILE A 177 8.26 -8.80 7.61
N TYR A 178 8.03 -8.21 6.44
CA TYR A 178 7.95 -6.76 6.28
C TYR A 178 6.53 -6.23 6.50
N MET A 179 5.54 -7.09 6.75
CA MET A 179 4.16 -6.67 6.94
C MET A 179 3.91 -6.19 8.37
N GLU A 180 3.22 -5.06 8.48
CA GLU A 180 2.74 -4.47 9.72
C GLU A 180 1.23 -4.67 9.83
N LYS A 181 0.78 -5.14 11.00
CA LYS A 181 -0.65 -5.30 11.30
C LYS A 181 -1.32 -3.94 11.50
N VAL A 182 -2.48 -3.75 10.87
CA VAL A 182 -3.32 -2.58 11.09
C VAL A 182 -4.26 -2.83 12.26
N ASN A 183 -4.35 -1.89 13.20
CA ASN A 183 -5.21 -2.04 14.37
C ASN A 183 -6.66 -1.65 14.03
N HIS A 184 -7.61 -2.55 14.25
CA HIS A 184 -9.04 -2.33 14.04
C HIS A 184 -9.86 -2.32 15.36
N SER A 185 -9.20 -2.15 16.50
CA SER A 185 -9.90 -2.07 17.79
C SER A 185 -10.75 -0.80 17.89
N ALA A 186 -11.92 -0.93 18.52
CA ALA A 186 -12.89 0.18 18.65
C ALA A 186 -12.30 1.45 19.28
N SER A 187 -11.31 1.32 20.17
CA SER A 187 -10.64 2.46 20.80
C SER A 187 -9.74 3.25 19.84
N ARG A 188 -9.22 2.61 18.79
CA ARG A 188 -8.35 3.24 17.78
C ARG A 188 -9.16 3.78 16.58
N CYS A 189 -10.36 3.26 16.35
CA CYS A 189 -11.21 3.69 15.24
C CYS A 189 -12.04 4.94 15.50
N ASN A 190 -11.98 5.50 16.71
CA ASN A 190 -12.73 6.71 17.01
C ASN A 190 -12.06 7.95 16.39
N SER A 191 -12.85 8.78 15.72
CA SER A 191 -12.40 10.06 15.17
C SER A 191 -13.38 11.18 15.49
N HIS A 192 -12.85 12.39 15.62
CA HIS A 192 -13.60 13.62 15.88
C HIS A 192 -13.68 14.54 14.66
N TRP A 193 -12.77 14.33 13.70
CA TRP A 193 -12.62 15.16 12.51
C TRP A 193 -12.39 14.27 11.29
N THR A 194 -12.78 14.77 10.13
CA THR A 194 -12.51 14.11 8.84
C THR A 194 -11.77 15.08 7.92
N ALA A 195 -10.66 14.62 7.35
CA ALA A 195 -9.85 15.36 6.40
C ALA A 195 -9.92 14.66 5.03
N HIS A 196 -10.59 15.29 4.07
CA HIS A 196 -10.59 14.85 2.69
C HIS A 196 -9.39 15.43 1.96
N ILE A 197 -8.57 14.56 1.36
CA ILE A 197 -7.37 14.94 0.62
C ILE A 197 -7.58 14.54 -0.83
N GLN A 198 -7.68 15.57 -1.66
CA GLN A 198 -7.79 15.41 -3.11
C GLN A 198 -6.40 15.38 -3.75
N PRO A 199 -6.19 14.53 -4.76
CA PRO A 199 -4.91 14.42 -5.45
C PRO A 199 -4.70 15.62 -6.38
N ILE A 200 -3.48 16.15 -6.37
CA ILE A 200 -2.95 17.08 -7.37
C ILE A 200 -1.90 16.33 -8.17
N TYR A 201 -2.14 16.16 -9.48
CA TYR A 201 -1.31 15.34 -10.36
C TYR A 201 -0.17 16.14 -10.99
N PHE A 202 1.05 15.64 -10.88
CA PHE A 202 2.25 16.37 -11.37
C PHE A 202 2.33 16.50 -12.90
N ASN A 203 1.51 15.77 -13.66
CA ASN A 203 1.52 15.79 -15.12
C ASN A 203 0.40 16.62 -15.76
N GLU A 204 -0.59 17.10 -15.00
CA GLU A 204 -1.61 18.01 -15.53
C GLU A 204 -1.14 19.48 -15.54
N ASP A 205 -0.20 19.85 -14.67
CA ASP A 205 0.34 21.22 -14.58
C ASP A 205 1.35 21.58 -15.70
N ARG A 206 1.71 20.63 -16.58
CA ARG A 206 2.62 20.87 -17.72
C ARG A 206 1.89 21.16 -19.04
N GLN A 207 0.56 21.28 -19.03
CA GLN A 207 -0.24 21.58 -20.21
C GLN A 207 -0.90 22.98 -20.22
N ASN A 208 -0.56 23.86 -19.27
CA ASN A 208 -0.95 25.28 -19.31
C ASN A 208 0.28 26.19 -19.51
#